data_AF-A0A353RJJ3-F1
#
_entry.id   AF-A0A353RJJ3-F1
#
_cell.length_a   1.000
_cell.length_b   1.000
_cell.length_c   1.000
_cell.angle_alpha   90.00
_cell.angle_beta   90.00
_cell.angle_gamma   90.00
#
_symmetry.space_group_name_H-M   'P 1'
#
loop_
_entity.id
_entity.type
_entity.pdbx_description
1 polymer ?
#
loop_
_entity_poly.entity_id
_entity_poly.type
_entity_poly.pdbx_seq_one_letter_code
_entity_poly.pdbx_strand_id
1 'polypeptide(L)' 'LAFEGHRFWDVRRWKEADKFFKSIDEMKITRNPDGSFTYTRRSVNRIWDDKMYLFPIPQVERMKNPNLGQNPGW' A
#
# COMPACT_ATOMS: atom_id res chain seq x y z
N LEU A 1 13.15 -8.52 9.06
CA LEU A 1 13.55 -7.11 8.80
C LEU A 1 12.28 -6.27 8.83
N ALA A 2 11.88 -5.84 10.02
CA ALA A 2 10.67 -5.04 10.22
C ALA A 2 11.08 -3.56 10.29
N PHE A 3 10.31 -2.67 9.66
CA PHE A 3 10.60 -1.23 9.59
C PHE A 3 11.91 -0.84 8.86
N GLU A 4 12.44 -1.74 8.04
CA GLU A 4 13.69 -1.55 7.28
C GLU A 4 13.45 -1.47 5.76
N GLY A 5 12.24 -1.10 5.32
CA GLY A 5 11.92 -0.96 3.88
C GLY A 5 11.74 -2.28 3.11
N HIS A 6 12.05 -3.44 3.69
CA HIS A 6 11.94 -4.74 3.03
C HIS A 6 10.49 -5.12 2.67
N ARG A 7 9.54 -4.87 3.58
CA ARG A 7 8.15 -5.34 3.43
C ARG A 7 7.48 -4.84 2.14
N PHE A 8 7.82 -3.63 1.70
CA PHE A 8 7.31 -3.05 0.46
C PHE A 8 7.70 -3.89 -0.77
N TRP A 9 8.94 -4.36 -0.81
CA TRP A 9 9.48 -5.14 -1.92
C TRP A 9 9.16 -6.64 -1.79
N ASP A 10 9.19 -7.17 -0.56
CA ASP A 10 8.92 -8.58 -0.28
C ASP A 10 7.53 -9.00 -0.73
N VAL A 11 6.50 -8.25 -0.34
CA VAL A 11 5.12 -8.55 -0.74
C VAL A 11 4.94 -8.46 -2.26
N ARG A 12 5.64 -7.52 -2.91
CA ARG A 12 5.60 -7.35 -4.37
C ARG A 12 6.24 -8.52 -5.11
N ARG A 13 7.46 -8.90 -4.73
CA ARG A 13 8.17 -10.02 -5.37
C ARG A 13 7.51 -11.37 -5.11
N TRP A 14 6.79 -11.52 -4.00
CA TRP A 14 5.96 -12.70 -3.71
C TRP A 14 4.62 -12.70 -4.44
N LYS A 15 4.20 -11.57 -5.04
CA LYS A 15 2.89 -11.38 -5.66
C LYS A 15 1.72 -11.65 -4.71
N GLU A 16 1.86 -11.21 -3.44
CA GLU A 16 0.85 -11.41 -2.40
C GLU A 16 0.21 -10.10 -1.92
N ALA A 17 0.28 -9.04 -2.72
CA ALA A 17 -0.19 -7.73 -2.30
C ALA A 17 -1.71 -7.66 -2.11
N ASP A 18 -2.48 -8.46 -2.85
CA ASP A 18 -3.91 -8.67 -2.63
C ASP A 18 -4.23 -9.08 -1.19
N LYS A 19 -3.41 -9.98 -0.63
CA LYS A 19 -3.56 -10.51 0.73
C LYS A 19 -3.11 -9.54 1.82
N PHE A 20 -2.06 -8.75 1.56
CA PHE A 20 -1.38 -7.99 2.62
C PHE A 20 -1.56 -6.47 2.54
N PHE A 21 -1.97 -5.91 1.40
CA PHE A 21 -2.07 -4.46 1.21
C PHE A 21 -3.50 -3.94 1.08
N LYS A 22 -4.52 -4.81 0.99
CA LYS A 22 -5.94 -4.41 0.89
C LYS A 22 -6.61 -4.02 2.21
N SER A 23 -6.06 -4.42 3.35
CA SER A 23 -6.57 -3.98 4.64
C SER A 23 -5.49 -4.03 5.71
N ILE A 24 -5.69 -3.24 6.76
CA ILE A 24 -4.94 -3.37 8.01
C ILE A 24 -5.90 -3.34 9.18
N ASP A 25 -5.49 -3.94 10.28
CA ASP A 25 -6.17 -3.76 11.55
C ASP A 25 -5.46 -2.70 12.37
N GLU A 26 -6.25 -1.83 12.99
CA GLU A 26 -5.75 -0.85 13.95
C GLU A 26 -6.59 -0.85 15.22
N MET A 27 -6.00 -0.33 16.30
CA MET A 27 -6.68 -0.07 17.55
C MET A 27 -7.03 1.41 17.63
N LYS A 28 -8.32 1.74 17.58
CA LYS A 28 -8.80 3.10 17.85
C LYS A 28 -8.93 3.26 19.37
N ILE A 29 -8.17 4.20 19.92
CA ILE A 29 -8.20 4.54 21.34
C ILE A 29 -8.95 5.86 21.50
N THR A 30 -10.00 5.87 22.32
CA THR A 30 -10.79 7.07 22.63
C THR A 30 -10.67 7.34 24.12
N ARG A 31 -10.31 8.58 24.51
CA ARG A 31 -10.31 9.00 25.92
C ARG A 31 -11.69 9.56 26.27
N ASN A 32 -12.30 9.03 27.32
CA ASN A 32 -13.62 9.43 27.80
C ASN A 32 -13.53 10.62 28.78
N PRO A 33 -14.64 11.35 29.01
CA PRO A 33 -14.67 12.48 29.93
C PRO A 33 -14.30 12.14 31.38
N ASP A 34 -14.55 10.90 31.81
CA ASP A 34 -14.19 10.37 33.14
C ASP A 34 -12.70 10.02 33.28
N GLY A 35 -11.90 10.22 32.23
CA GLY A 35 -10.48 9.90 32.19
C GLY A 35 -10.16 8.45 31.82
N SER A 36 -11.16 7.58 31.62
CA SER A 36 -10.98 6.22 31.13
C SER A 36 -10.65 6.18 29.63
N PHE A 37 -10.17 5.03 29.14
CA PHE A 37 -9.90 4.79 27.73
C PHE A 37 -10.77 3.65 27.18
N THR A 38 -11.37 3.88 26.02
CA THR A 38 -12.06 2.86 25.23
C THR A 38 -11.18 2.42 24.07
N TYR A 39 -11.03 1.11 23.91
CA TYR A 39 -10.21 0.48 22.88
C TYR A 39 -11.14 -0.25 21.89
N THR A 40 -11.11 0.15 20.63
CA THR A 40 -11.94 -0.46 19.59
C THR A 40 -11.06 -0.91 18.44
N ARG A 41 -10.99 -2.23 18.20
CA ARG A 41 -10.32 -2.77 17.02
C ARG A 41 -11.17 -2.48 15.78
N ARG A 42 -10.54 -1.94 14.74
CA ARG A 42 -11.18 -1.72 13.45
C ARG A 42 -10.26 -2.11 12.31
N SER A 43 -10.86 -2.66 11.25
CA SER A 43 -10.16 -2.90 9.99
C SER A 43 -10.33 -1.67 9.11
N VAL A 44 -9.22 -1.18 8.55
CA VAL A 44 -9.18 -0.09 7.59
C VAL A 44 -8.89 -0.69 6.22
N ASN A 45 -9.82 -0.49 5.29
CA ASN A 45 -9.67 -0.92 3.92
C ASN A 45 -8.71 0.01 3.18
N ARG A 46 -7.92 -0.57 2.30
CA ARG A 46 -6.94 0.06 1.43
C ARG A 46 -7.15 -0.46 0.01
N ILE A 47 -6.61 0.26 -0.96
CA ILE A 47 -6.74 -0.10 -2.36
C ILE A 47 -5.46 -0.79 -2.82
N TRP A 48 -5.64 -1.91 -3.51
CA TRP A 48 -4.60 -2.56 -4.28
C TRP A 48 -5.15 -2.94 -5.65
N ASP A 49 -4.38 -2.62 -6.68
CA ASP A 49 -4.57 -3.05 -8.06
C ASP A 49 -3.24 -3.69 -8.52
N ASP A 50 -3.29 -4.76 -9.29
CA ASP A 50 -2.09 -5.49 -9.72
C ASP A 50 -1.14 -4.63 -10.56
N LYS A 51 -1.61 -3.55 -11.20
CA LYS A 51 -0.68 -2.57 -11.83
C LYS A 51 0.32 -1.98 -10.83
N MET A 52 -0.05 -1.90 -9.54
CA MET A 52 0.79 -1.33 -8.46
C MET A 52 1.97 -2.22 -8.05
N TYR A 53 2.12 -3.41 -8.66
CA TYR A 53 3.38 -4.17 -8.58
C TYR A 53 4.55 -3.42 -9.23
N LEU A 54 4.28 -2.60 -10.25
CA LEU A 54 5.27 -1.78 -10.93
C LEU A 54 4.91 -0.29 -10.78
N PHE A 55 5.92 0.57 -10.72
CA PHE A 55 5.67 2.00 -10.77
C PHE A 55 5.30 2.43 -12.19
N PRO A 56 4.44 3.44 -12.38
CA PRO A 56 4.25 4.04 -13.69
C PRO A 56 5.56 4.66 -14.18
N ILE A 57 5.89 4.44 -15.44
CA ILE A 57 6.97 5.17 -16.10
C ILE A 57 6.50 6.62 -16.27
N PRO A 58 7.29 7.63 -15.82
CA PRO A 58 6.89 9.03 -15.92
C PRO A 58 6.55 9.44 -17.36
N GLN A 59 5.46 10.18 -17.53
CA GLN A 59 4.98 10.62 -18.84
C GLN A 59 6.05 11.39 -19.62
N VAL A 60 6.82 12.24 -18.94
CA VAL A 60 7.91 13.02 -19.56
C VAL A 60 9.02 12.14 -20.13
N GLU A 61 9.31 11.00 -19.52
CA GLU A 61 10.33 10.06 -20.03
C GLU A 61 9.81 9.30 -21.25
N ARG A 62 8.52 8.94 -21.26
CA ARG A 62 7.86 8.36 -22.43
C ARG A 62 7.79 9.33 -23.62
N MET A 63 7.60 10.61 -23.37
CA MET A 63 7.60 11.63 -24.43
C MET A 63 8.99 11.82 -25.05
N LYS A 64 10.06 11.67 -24.27
CA LYS A 64 11.44 11.76 -24.78
C LYS A 64 11.82 10.56 -25.65
N ASN A 65 11.30 9.37 -25.33
CA ASN A 65 11.57 8.14 -26.07
C ASN A 65 10.27 7.47 -26.53
N PRO A 66 9.81 7.70 -27.78
CA PRO A 66 8.59 7.09 -28.31
C PRO A 66 8.60 5.56 -28.33
N ASN A 67 9.77 4.91 -28.27
CA ASN A 67 9.88 3.45 -28.18
C ASN A 67 9.70 2.93 -26.75
N LEU A 68 9.63 3.81 -25.75
CA LEU A 68 9.37 3.45 -24.36
C LEU A 68 7.86 3.34 -24.10
N GLY A 69 7.37 2.11 -24.06
CA GLY A 69 6.01 1.79 -23.63
C GLY A 69 5.73 2.12 -22.16
N GLN A 70 4.55 1.75 -21.67
CA GLN A 70 4.17 1.88 -20.26
C GLN A 70 4.10 0.51 -19.59
N ASN A 71 4.28 0.48 -18.27
CA ASN A 71 4.02 -0.72 -17.47
C ASN A 71 2.52 -1.08 -17.52
N PRO A 72 2.15 -2.38 -17.51
CA PRO A 72 0.76 -2.80 -17.67
C PRO A 72 -0.21 -2.11 -16.68
N GLY A 73 -1.29 -1.53 -17.20
CA GLY A 73 -2.37 -0.91 -16.43
C GLY A 73 -2.15 0.54 -15.98
N TRP A 74 -0.95 1.10 -16.20
CA TRP A 74 -0.65 2.52 -16.02
C TRP A 74 -0.78 3.31 -17.32
#